data_AF-A0A917XG01-F1
#
_entry.id   AF-A0A917XG01-F1
#
_cell.length_a   1.000
_cell.length_b   1.000
_cell.length_c   1.000
_cell.angle_alpha   90.00
_cell.angle_beta   90.00
_cell.angle_gamma   90.00
#
_symmetry.space_group_name_H-M   'P 1'
#
loop_
_entity.id
_entity.type
_entity.pdbx_description
1 polymer ?
#
loop_
_entity_poly.entity_id
_entity_poly.type
_entity_poly.pdbx_seq_one_letter_code
_entity_poly.pdbx_strand_id
1 'polypeptide(L)'
;MSRTRWQRPLVLAVASLALATGTACAAQAAPGLTTGTTQTAPTAPSYCGRGGEGGKGGAGGQGGAPGRPGEPGKPGQPGCLTFRDLPDKPKADLTGLDKIRIVLIVESGQAKKADVVKKYKISEKEFDAWDKQFRDGDWAALLGVNSLFGS
;
A
#
# COMPACT_ATOMS: atom_id res chain seq x y z
N MET A 1 4.20 -55.40 15.45
CA MET A 1 2.82 -55.92 15.36
C MET A 1 1.92 -55.11 16.29
N SER A 2 0.76 -54.65 15.80
CA SER A 2 -0.39 -54.11 16.56
C SER A 2 -0.18 -52.71 17.22
N ARG A 3 -1.04 -51.69 17.11
CA ARG A 3 -2.51 -51.66 16.93
C ARG A 3 -2.98 -50.46 16.07
N THR A 4 -3.64 -50.82 14.98
CA THR A 4 -4.91 -50.33 14.43
C THR A 4 -5.55 -49.00 14.91
N ARG A 5 -5.74 -48.11 13.91
CA ARG A 5 -6.91 -47.27 13.58
C ARG A 5 -8.10 -47.27 14.57
N TRP A 6 -8.49 -46.06 14.98
CA TRP A 6 -9.88 -45.67 15.30
C TRP A 6 -10.16 -44.35 14.53
N GLN A 7 -10.96 -44.39 13.45
CA GLN A 7 -12.40 -44.03 13.42
C GLN A 7 -12.59 -42.52 13.68
N ARG A 8 -12.53 -41.64 12.65
CA ARG A 8 -13.59 -41.17 11.73
C ARG A 8 -14.64 -40.20 12.36
N PRO A 9 -15.25 -39.33 11.53
CA PRO A 9 -15.34 -37.88 11.75
C PRO A 9 -16.71 -37.41 12.25
N LEU A 10 -16.75 -36.27 12.94
CA LEU A 10 -17.99 -35.60 13.33
C LEU A 10 -18.09 -34.22 12.67
N VAL A 11 -18.75 -34.25 11.51
CA VAL A 11 -19.84 -33.37 11.05
C VAL A 11 -19.87 -31.93 11.57
N LEU A 12 -19.65 -31.03 10.60
CA LEU A 12 -20.20 -29.67 10.38
C LEU A 12 -21.17 -29.10 11.43
N ALA A 13 -20.81 -27.94 11.97
CA ALA A 13 -21.77 -26.94 12.42
C ALA A 13 -21.40 -25.58 11.79
N VAL A 14 -22.11 -25.24 10.71
CA VAL A 14 -22.12 -23.90 10.14
C VAL A 14 -23.09 -23.08 10.99
N ALA A 15 -22.56 -22.09 11.72
CA ALA A 15 -23.37 -21.05 12.34
C ALA A 15 -22.92 -19.70 11.76
N SER A 16 -23.60 -19.28 10.70
CA SER A 16 -23.45 -17.96 10.10
C SER A 16 -24.05 -16.92 11.03
N LEU A 17 -23.22 -16.20 11.79
CA LEU A 17 -23.62 -14.93 12.40
C LEU A 17 -23.36 -13.82 11.37
N ALA A 18 -24.44 -13.37 10.74
CA ALA A 18 -24.44 -12.16 9.94
C ALA A 18 -24.20 -10.96 10.86
N LEU A 19 -22.96 -10.49 10.94
CA LEU A 19 -22.64 -9.16 11.47
C LEU A 19 -23.05 -8.12 10.44
N ALA A 20 -24.34 -7.82 10.37
CA ALA A 20 -24.83 -6.61 9.71
C ALA A 20 -24.76 -5.44 10.70
N THR A 21 -23.55 -5.10 11.16
CA THR A 21 -23.27 -3.77 11.68
C THR A 21 -22.59 -3.02 10.55
N GLY A 22 -23.40 -2.37 9.72
CA GLY A 22 -22.90 -1.39 8.78
C GLY A 22 -22.14 -0.33 9.58
N THR A 23 -20.82 -0.33 9.48
CA THR A 23 -20.03 0.84 9.81
C THR A 23 -20.33 1.87 8.73
N ALA A 24 -21.47 2.56 8.86
CA ALA A 24 -21.53 3.90 8.34
C ALA A 24 -20.36 4.63 8.99
N CYS A 25 -19.37 5.04 8.18
CA CYS A 25 -18.35 5.99 8.60
C CYS A 25 -19.08 7.28 9.01
N ALA A 26 -19.59 7.32 10.24
CA ALA A 26 -19.85 8.56 10.93
C ALA A 26 -18.48 9.14 11.22
N ALA A 27 -18.06 10.09 10.39
CA ALA A 27 -17.06 11.06 10.79
C ALA A 27 -17.65 11.84 11.97
N GLN A 28 -17.54 11.27 13.17
CA GLN A 28 -17.72 12.02 14.41
C GLN A 28 -16.57 13.01 14.47
N ALA A 29 -16.81 14.20 13.92
CA ALA A 29 -16.06 15.37 14.31
C ALA A 29 -16.36 15.59 15.80
N ALA A 30 -15.50 15.03 16.67
CA ALA A 30 -15.52 15.36 18.08
C ALA A 30 -15.31 16.88 18.21
N PRO A 31 -16.19 17.60 18.92
CA PRO A 31 -15.94 19.00 19.22
C PRO A 31 -14.82 19.07 20.28
N GLY A 32 -13.67 19.61 19.87
CA GLY A 32 -12.73 20.27 20.78
C GLY A 32 -11.81 19.39 21.60
N LEU A 33 -10.67 19.02 21.01
CA LEU A 33 -9.37 19.25 21.66
C LEU A 33 -8.39 19.68 20.57
N THR A 34 -8.17 20.99 20.48
CA THR A 34 -7.00 21.59 19.84
C THR A 34 -5.75 21.19 20.62
N THR A 35 -5.33 19.94 20.46
CA THR A 35 -3.91 19.62 20.57
C THR A 35 -3.35 19.85 19.19
N GLY A 36 -2.96 21.09 18.93
CA GLY A 36 -2.13 21.43 17.79
C GLY A 36 -0.78 20.72 17.96
N THR A 37 -0.73 19.43 17.65
CA THR A 37 0.53 18.80 17.29
C THR A 37 0.82 19.31 15.90
N THR A 38 1.45 20.48 15.81
CA THR A 38 2.37 20.75 14.71
C THR A 38 3.48 19.72 14.84
N GLN A 39 3.21 18.50 14.35
CA GLN A 39 4.28 17.66 13.85
C GLN A 39 4.79 18.41 12.63
N THR A 40 5.68 19.36 12.88
CA THR A 40 6.61 19.81 11.86
C THR A 40 7.38 18.56 11.51
N ALA A 41 6.91 17.82 10.50
CA ALA A 41 7.70 16.76 9.91
C ALA A 41 9.08 17.39 9.63
N PRO A 42 10.18 16.74 10.05
CA PRO A 42 11.51 17.29 9.84
C PRO A 42 11.60 17.75 8.39
N THR A 43 12.10 18.96 8.18
CA THR A 43 12.22 19.57 6.86
C THR A 43 12.87 18.55 5.94
N ALA A 44 12.06 17.91 5.10
CA ALA A 44 12.58 16.98 4.12
C ALA A 44 13.61 17.76 3.28
N PRO A 45 14.75 17.14 2.92
CA PRO A 45 15.72 17.77 2.05
C PRO A 45 15.01 18.42 0.86
N SER A 46 15.46 19.59 0.40
CA SER A 46 14.76 20.37 -0.63
C SER A 46 14.54 19.65 -1.97
N TYR A 47 15.19 18.49 -2.17
CA TYR A 47 15.02 17.60 -3.32
C TYR A 47 13.90 16.55 -3.16
N CYS A 48 13.28 16.45 -1.98
CA CYS A 48 12.21 15.50 -1.68
C CYS A 48 10.82 16.15 -1.86
N GLY A 49 9.89 15.41 -2.46
CA GLY A 49 8.51 15.83 -2.58
C GLY A 49 7.88 16.19 -1.24
N ARG A 50 7.14 17.30 -1.24
CA ARG A 50 6.33 17.76 -0.10
C ARG A 50 4.95 17.09 -0.09
N GLY A 51 4.46 16.76 1.10
CA GLY A 51 3.07 16.35 1.30
C GLY A 51 2.08 17.39 0.77
N GLY A 52 0.92 16.90 0.29
CA GLY A 52 -0.14 17.73 -0.24
C GLY A 52 -0.83 18.60 0.82
N GLU A 53 -1.57 19.61 0.37
CA GLU A 53 -2.41 20.42 1.26
C GLU A 53 -3.71 19.67 1.57
N GLY A 54 -4.14 19.68 2.84
CA GLY A 54 -5.43 19.13 3.24
C GLY A 54 -6.60 19.85 2.57
N GLY A 55 -7.68 19.11 2.31
CA GLY A 55 -8.91 19.67 1.74
C GLY A 55 -9.63 20.63 2.68
N LYS A 56 -10.48 21.49 2.11
CA LYS A 56 -11.33 22.39 2.91
C LYS A 56 -12.62 21.68 3.31
N GLY A 57 -13.03 21.81 4.57
CA GLY A 57 -14.31 21.32 5.06
C GLY A 57 -15.49 21.97 4.33
N GLY A 58 -16.54 21.19 4.09
CA GLY A 58 -17.76 21.66 3.44
C GLY A 58 -18.67 22.46 4.36
N ALA A 59 -19.64 23.17 3.77
CA ALA A 59 -20.63 23.93 4.54
C ALA A 59 -21.69 23.02 5.15
N GLY A 60 -22.06 23.28 6.40
CA GLY A 60 -23.17 22.60 7.09
C GLY A 60 -24.53 22.90 6.45
N GLY A 61 -25.46 21.96 6.55
CA GLY A 61 -26.82 22.12 6.05
C GLY A 61 -27.65 23.12 6.88
N GLN A 62 -28.68 23.70 6.28
CA GLN A 62 -29.66 24.56 6.97
C GLN A 62 -31.10 24.07 6.74
N GLY A 63 -31.95 24.19 7.75
CA GLY A 63 -33.40 23.95 7.62
C GLY A 63 -33.79 22.52 7.23
N GLY A 64 -33.02 21.51 7.65
CA GLY A 64 -33.24 20.10 7.29
C GLY A 64 -32.64 19.68 5.94
N ALA A 65 -32.06 20.60 5.17
CA ALA A 65 -31.30 20.26 3.97
C ALA A 65 -29.89 19.73 4.33
N PRO A 66 -29.37 18.71 3.63
CA PRO A 66 -27.97 18.28 3.78
C PRO A 66 -26.97 19.39 3.43
N GLY A 67 -25.80 19.37 4.09
CA GLY A 67 -24.68 20.26 3.77
C GLY A 67 -24.02 19.95 2.43
N ARG A 68 -23.09 20.81 2.00
CA ARG A 68 -22.26 20.56 0.81
C ARG A 68 -20.96 19.87 1.19
N PRO A 69 -20.51 18.85 0.45
CA PRO A 69 -19.18 18.28 0.62
C PRO A 69 -18.07 19.35 0.50
N GLY A 70 -16.96 19.11 1.18
CA GLY A 70 -15.77 19.94 1.09
C GLY A 70 -14.99 19.76 -0.21
N GLU A 71 -14.00 20.63 -0.44
CA GLU A 71 -13.07 20.48 -1.56
C GLU A 71 -11.96 19.49 -1.20
N PRO A 72 -11.62 18.54 -2.09
CA PRO A 72 -10.44 17.69 -1.91
C PRO A 72 -9.17 18.51 -1.74
N GLY A 73 -8.20 17.93 -1.02
CA GLY A 73 -6.87 18.51 -0.89
C GLY A 73 -6.09 18.49 -2.20
N LYS A 74 -4.99 19.25 -2.26
CA LYS A 74 -4.05 19.16 -3.38
C LYS A 74 -3.15 17.95 -3.17
N PRO A 75 -2.84 17.17 -4.23
CA PRO A 75 -1.88 16.08 -4.12
C PRO A 75 -0.49 16.61 -3.74
N GLY A 76 0.30 15.76 -3.08
CA GLY A 76 1.70 16.06 -2.79
C GLY A 76 2.59 16.03 -4.03
N GLN A 77 3.83 16.47 -3.87
CA GLN A 77 4.86 16.34 -4.91
C GLN A 77 5.46 14.93 -4.92
N PRO A 78 6.02 14.49 -6.07
CA PRO A 78 6.69 13.19 -6.20
C PRO A 78 7.81 13.01 -5.17
N GLY A 79 7.93 11.81 -4.59
CA GLY A 79 8.84 11.51 -3.49
C GLY A 79 10.33 11.70 -3.80
N CYS A 80 11.20 11.43 -2.82
CA CYS A 80 12.65 11.64 -2.96
C CYS A 80 13.35 10.72 -3.98
N LEU A 81 12.66 9.69 -4.49
CA LEU A 81 13.27 8.57 -5.18
C LEU A 81 13.07 8.67 -6.69
N THR A 82 14.11 9.08 -7.41
CA THR A 82 14.05 9.16 -8.87
C THR A 82 14.57 7.88 -9.52
N PHE A 83 14.29 7.71 -10.81
CA PHE A 83 14.89 6.63 -11.62
C PHE A 83 16.43 6.57 -11.52
N ARG A 84 17.11 7.70 -11.26
CA ARG A 84 18.57 7.74 -11.13
C ARG A 84 19.08 7.14 -9.82
N ASP A 85 18.23 7.10 -8.79
CA ASP A 85 18.57 6.57 -7.47
C ASP A 85 18.38 5.05 -7.40
N LEU A 86 17.95 4.44 -8.50
CA LEU A 86 17.78 3.00 -8.60
C LEU A 86 19.14 2.28 -8.60
N PRO A 87 19.22 1.06 -8.00
CA PRO A 87 20.47 0.31 -7.89
C PRO A 87 21.16 0.12 -9.25
N ASP A 88 22.46 0.41 -9.29
CA ASP A 88 23.30 0.21 -10.48
C ASP A 88 24.00 -1.15 -10.45
N LYS A 89 23.18 -2.21 -10.37
CA LYS A 89 23.62 -3.60 -10.36
C LYS A 89 22.74 -4.42 -11.30
N PRO A 90 23.25 -5.53 -11.87
CA PRO A 90 22.48 -6.34 -12.79
C PRO A 90 21.31 -7.04 -12.09
N LYS A 91 20.35 -7.51 -12.88
CA LYS A 91 19.16 -8.27 -12.42
C LYS A 91 19.50 -9.36 -11.39
N ALA A 92 20.56 -10.14 -11.66
CA ALA A 92 20.94 -11.27 -10.83
C ALA A 92 21.26 -10.89 -9.37
N ASP A 93 21.68 -9.64 -9.16
CA ASP A 93 22.10 -9.12 -7.86
C ASP A 93 21.01 -8.25 -7.20
N LEU A 94 19.83 -8.11 -7.83
CA LEU A 94 18.71 -7.40 -7.25
C LEU A 94 18.11 -8.20 -6.09
N THR A 95 18.13 -7.59 -4.91
CA THR A 95 17.43 -8.09 -3.73
C THR A 95 15.94 -7.83 -3.84
N GLY A 96 15.16 -8.46 -2.97
CA GLY A 96 13.75 -8.15 -2.79
C GLY A 96 13.45 -6.67 -2.56
N LEU A 97 14.25 -6.02 -1.72
CA LEU A 97 14.11 -4.58 -1.43
C LEU A 97 14.40 -3.72 -2.65
N ASP A 98 15.32 -4.14 -3.51
CA ASP A 98 15.58 -3.44 -4.77
C ASP A 98 14.36 -3.54 -5.69
N LYS A 99 13.74 -4.71 -5.81
CA LYS A 99 12.52 -4.90 -6.60
C LYS A 99 11.37 -4.05 -6.08
N ILE A 100 11.19 -3.99 -4.76
CA ILE A 100 10.19 -3.12 -4.11
C ILE A 100 10.43 -1.65 -4.48
N ARG A 101 11.67 -1.16 -4.35
CA ARG A 101 12.02 0.22 -4.69
C ARG A 101 11.78 0.51 -6.18
N ILE A 102 12.09 -0.43 -7.06
CA ILE A 102 11.85 -0.34 -8.49
C ILE A 102 10.35 -0.19 -8.79
N VAL A 103 9.51 -1.06 -8.23
CA VAL A 103 8.04 -1.00 -8.40
C VAL A 103 7.51 0.34 -7.90
N LEU A 104 7.90 0.75 -6.69
CA LEU A 104 7.43 2.00 -6.07
C LEU A 104 7.72 3.24 -6.92
N ILE A 105 8.90 3.31 -7.53
CA ILE A 105 9.29 4.43 -8.40
C ILE A 105 8.45 4.45 -9.69
N VAL A 106 8.08 3.30 -10.24
CA VAL A 106 7.20 3.23 -11.41
C VAL A 106 5.77 3.61 -11.05
N GLU A 107 5.22 3.07 -9.96
CA GLU A 107 3.86 3.37 -9.51
C GLU A 107 3.66 4.84 -9.12
N SER A 108 4.68 5.46 -8.54
CA SER A 108 4.67 6.88 -8.21
C SER A 108 4.90 7.79 -9.43
N GLY A 109 5.07 7.22 -10.63
CA GLY A 109 5.29 7.95 -11.87
C GLY A 109 6.70 8.56 -12.00
N GLN A 110 7.62 8.21 -11.09
CA GLN A 110 9.00 8.70 -11.08
C GLN A 110 9.93 7.96 -12.06
N ALA A 111 9.46 6.84 -12.63
CA ALA A 111 10.07 6.16 -13.77
C ALA A 111 9.03 5.56 -14.70
N LYS A 112 9.37 5.41 -15.99
CA LYS A 112 8.56 4.62 -16.91
C LYS A 112 8.94 3.16 -16.80
N LYS A 113 7.94 2.26 -16.85
CA LYS A 113 8.13 0.80 -16.89
C LYS A 113 9.14 0.40 -17.97
N ALA A 114 9.04 0.96 -19.18
CA ALA A 114 9.95 0.65 -20.28
C ALA A 114 11.43 0.95 -19.97
N ASP A 115 11.71 2.02 -19.23
CA ASP A 115 13.08 2.41 -18.86
C ASP A 115 13.66 1.43 -17.82
N VAL A 116 12.84 0.99 -16.86
CA VAL A 116 13.19 -0.04 -15.87
C VAL A 116 13.46 -1.39 -16.54
N VAL A 117 12.54 -1.83 -17.40
CA VAL A 117 12.64 -3.08 -18.15
C VAL A 117 13.94 -3.11 -18.95
N LYS A 118 14.28 -2.01 -19.60
CA LYS A 118 15.55 -1.84 -20.32
C LYS A 118 16.76 -1.84 -19.39
N LYS A 119 16.76 -1.06 -18.29
CA LYS A 119 17.91 -0.94 -17.36
C LYS A 119 18.29 -2.31 -16.77
N TYR A 120 17.30 -3.09 -16.35
CA TYR A 120 17.52 -4.38 -15.70
C TYR A 120 17.46 -5.57 -16.64
N LYS A 121 17.21 -5.37 -17.93
CA LYS A 121 17.12 -6.44 -18.94
C LYS A 121 16.12 -7.53 -18.51
N ILE A 122 15.00 -7.12 -17.94
CA ILE A 122 13.87 -7.99 -17.59
C ILE A 122 12.80 -7.91 -18.68
N SER A 123 11.80 -8.78 -18.62
CA SER A 123 10.60 -8.64 -19.48
C SER A 123 9.55 -7.76 -18.82
N GLU A 124 8.61 -7.23 -19.61
CA GLU A 124 7.45 -6.52 -19.04
C GLU A 124 6.61 -7.41 -18.12
N LYS A 125 6.40 -8.68 -18.50
CA LYS A 125 5.67 -9.65 -17.69
C LYS A 125 6.35 -9.93 -16.34
N GLU A 126 7.68 -9.91 -16.33
CA GLU A 126 8.44 -10.10 -15.10
C GLU A 126 8.28 -8.89 -14.17
N PHE A 127 8.32 -7.67 -14.72
CA PHE A 127 7.98 -6.48 -13.94
C PHE A 127 6.54 -6.54 -13.41
N ASP A 128 5.57 -6.95 -14.24
CA ASP A 128 4.17 -7.07 -13.84
C ASP A 128 3.96 -8.10 -12.73
N ALA A 129 4.78 -9.16 -12.69
CA ALA A 129 4.77 -10.11 -11.58
C ALA A 129 5.23 -9.45 -10.27
N TRP A 130 6.28 -8.62 -10.31
CA TRP A 130 6.75 -7.89 -9.13
C TRP A 130 5.71 -6.85 -8.67
N ASP A 131 5.10 -6.12 -9.60
CA ASP A 131 4.02 -5.16 -9.35
C ASP A 131 2.81 -5.81 -8.68
N LYS A 132 2.36 -6.95 -9.23
CA LYS A 132 1.28 -7.74 -8.65
C LYS A 132 1.61 -8.21 -7.23
N GLN A 133 2.80 -8.76 -7.01
CA GLN A 133 3.23 -9.21 -5.67
C GLN A 133 3.27 -8.05 -4.67
N PHE A 134 3.72 -6.87 -5.11
CA PHE A 134 3.73 -5.66 -4.29
C PHE A 134 2.30 -5.24 -3.90
N ARG A 135 1.37 -5.17 -4.87
CA ARG A 135 -0.03 -4.77 -4.64
C ARG A 135 -0.82 -5.77 -3.81
N ASP A 136 -0.59 -7.06 -4.00
CA ASP A 136 -1.28 -8.12 -3.27
C ASP A 136 -0.69 -8.34 -1.86
N GLY A 137 0.42 -7.67 -1.52
CA GLY A 137 1.12 -7.87 -0.26
C GLY A 137 1.83 -9.23 -0.14
N ASP A 138 2.13 -9.89 -1.26
CA ASP A 138 2.95 -11.10 -1.31
C ASP A 138 4.44 -10.76 -1.17
N TRP A 139 4.77 -10.20 0.00
CA TRP A 139 6.13 -9.81 0.36
C TRP A 139 7.07 -11.01 0.36
N ALA A 140 6.57 -12.20 0.66
CA ALA A 140 7.39 -13.39 0.76
C ALA A 140 7.91 -13.83 -0.62
N ALA A 141 7.06 -13.79 -1.65
CA ALA A 141 7.49 -14.02 -3.03
C ALA A 141 8.37 -12.88 -3.56
N LEU A 142 8.00 -11.64 -3.28
CA LEU A 142 8.74 -10.47 -3.77
C LEU A 142 10.15 -10.38 -3.16
N LEU A 143 10.27 -10.67 -1.86
CA LEU A 143 11.53 -10.71 -1.14
C LEU A 143 12.36 -11.96 -1.45
N GLY A 144 11.76 -12.98 -2.07
CA GLY A 144 12.42 -14.26 -2.33
C GLY A 144 12.65 -15.10 -1.07
N VAL A 145 11.84 -14.89 -0.03
CA VAL A 145 11.95 -15.66 1.23
C VAL A 145 11.08 -16.92 1.23
N ASN A 146 10.22 -17.12 0.23
CA ASN A 146 9.49 -18.38 0.05
C ASN A 146 10.41 -19.61 -0.03
N SER A 147 11.63 -19.44 -0.55
CA SER A 147 12.63 -20.52 -0.58
C SER A 147 13.23 -20.85 0.78
N LEU A 148 13.09 -19.97 1.78
CA LEU A 148 13.59 -20.19 3.14
C LEU A 148 12.59 -20.91 4.05
N PHE A 149 11.30 -20.85 3.73
CA PHE A 149 10.24 -21.42 4.56
C PHE A 149 9.73 -22.79 4.10
N GLY A 150 10.26 -23.33 2.99
CA GLY A 150 9.94 -24.67 2.51
C GLY A 150 8.53 -24.76 1.90
N SER A 151 8.43 -25.47 0.78
CA SER A 151 7.15 -25.97 0.27
C SER A 151 6.78 -27.28 0.95
#